data_AF-A0A2T5BZV3-F1
#
_entry.id   AF-A0A2T5BZV3-F1
#
_cell.length_a   1.000
_cell.length_b   1.000
_cell.length_c   1.000
_cell.angle_alpha   90.00
_cell.angle_beta   90.00
_cell.angle_gamma   90.00
#
_symmetry.space_group_name_H-M   'P 1'
#
loop_
_entity.id
_entity.type
_entity.pdbx_description
1 polymer ?
#
loop_
_entity_poly.entity_id
_entity_poly.type
_entity_poly.pdbx_seq_one_letter_code
_entity_poly.pdbx_strand_id
1 'polypeptide(L)' 'MTAIELKKLLKQRIEEIDDEAFLNAIKIILDSKSPSRTLNLTDEQRAEIIASQKQISNGLYTDQAQMDQEFEKWLNAR' A
#
# COMPACT_ATOMS: atom_id res chain seq x y z
N MET A 1 -33.04 3.46 13.46
CA MET A 1 -31.77 3.48 12.70
C MET A 1 -30.68 3.99 13.63
N THR A 2 -29.73 3.13 13.99
CA THR A 2 -28.63 3.47 14.90
C THR A 2 -27.38 3.88 14.11
N ALA A 3 -26.43 4.56 14.75
CA ALA A 3 -25.16 4.96 14.11
C ALA A 3 -24.36 3.75 13.56
N ILE A 4 -24.53 2.57 14.17
CA ILE A 4 -23.88 1.31 13.77
C ILE A 4 -24.51 0.79 12.46
N GLU A 5 -25.84 0.83 12.35
CA GLU A 5 -26.56 0.43 11.14
C GLU A 5 -26.21 1.36 9.97
N LEU A 6 -26.12 2.67 10.22
CA LEU A 6 -25.72 3.66 9.21
C LEU A 6 -24.29 3.40 8.72
N LYS A 7 -23.35 3.12 9.62
CA LYS A 7 -21.96 2.79 9.27
C LYS A 7 -21.87 1.52 8.41
N LYS A 8 -22.68 0.50 8.71
CA LYS A 8 -22.70 -0.76 7.96
C LYS A 8 -23.29 -0.58 6.55
N LEU A 9 -24.38 0.19 6.45
CA LEU A 9 -25.00 0.53 5.16
C LEU A 9 -24.04 1.32 4.27
N LEU A 10 -23.32 2.29 4.82
CA LEU A 10 -22.34 3.08 4.07
C LEU A 10 -21.20 2.22 3.52
N LYS A 11 -20.66 1.28 4.32
CA LYS A 11 -19.63 0.36 3.84
C LYS A 11 -20.11 -0.48 2.65
N GLN A 12 -21.29 -1.08 2.78
CA GLN A 12 -21.85 -1.92 1.71
C GLN A 12 -22.08 -1.10 0.43
N ARG A 13 -22.58 0.13 0.55
CA ARG A 13 -22.77 1.02 -0.60
C ARG A 13 -21.47 1.45 -1.26
N ILE A 14 -20.39 1.61 -0.49
CA ILE A 14 -19.05 1.92 -1.02
C ILE A 14 -18.45 0.71 -1.75
N GLU A 15 -18.68 -0.51 -1.26
CA GLU A 15 -18.25 -1.75 -1.92
C GLU A 15 -19.00 -2.03 -3.24
N GLU A 16 -20.24 -1.55 -3.37
CA GLU A 16 -21.06 -1.65 -4.58
C GLU A 16 -20.75 -0.57 -5.64
N ILE A 17 -19.87 0.40 -5.33
CA ILE A 17 -19.48 1.46 -6.27
C ILE A 17 -18.35 0.96 -7.18
N ASP A 18 -18.64 0.86 -8.46
CA ASP A 18 -17.68 0.58 -9.55
C ASP A 18 -17.23 1.88 -10.27
N ASP A 19 -17.58 3.04 -9.71
CA ASP A 19 -17.23 4.37 -10.24
C ASP A 19 -15.93 4.87 -9.60
N GLU A 20 -14.84 4.70 -10.34
CA GLU A 20 -13.50 5.13 -9.94
C GLU A 20 -13.43 6.63 -9.63
N ALA A 21 -14.18 7.48 -10.34
CA ALA A 21 -14.18 8.93 -10.10
C ALA A 21 -14.83 9.26 -8.76
N PHE A 22 -15.90 8.55 -8.40
CA PHE A 22 -16.56 8.72 -7.10
C PHE A 22 -15.71 8.18 -5.94
N LEU A 23 -15.07 7.01 -6.10
CA LEU A 23 -14.14 6.46 -5.10
C LEU A 23 -12.94 7.38 -4.89
N ASN A 24 -12.39 7.96 -5.97
CA ASN A 24 -11.31 8.94 -5.87
C ASN A 24 -11.76 10.23 -5.17
N ALA A 25 -12.99 10.72 -5.42
CA ALA A 25 -13.53 11.87 -4.71
C ALA A 25 -13.66 11.59 -3.20
N ILE A 26 -14.15 10.41 -2.82
CA ILE A 26 -14.20 9.97 -1.41
C ILE A 26 -12.80 9.92 -0.81
N LYS A 27 -11.83 9.32 -1.51
CA LYS A 27 -10.44 9.23 -1.09
C LYS A 27 -9.84 10.61 -0.81
N ILE A 28 -10.00 11.57 -1.74
CA ILE A 28 -9.52 12.95 -1.58
C ILE A 28 -10.16 13.64 -0.36
N ILE A 29 -11.45 13.44 -0.13
CA ILE A 29 -12.15 14.01 1.04
C ILE A 29 -11.65 13.37 2.34
N LEU A 30 -11.41 12.06 2.36
CA LEU A 30 -10.85 11.37 3.54
C LEU A 30 -9.41 11.82 3.82
N ASP A 31 -8.57 11.88 2.78
CA ASP A 31 -7.17 12.29 2.88
C ASP A 31 -7.03 13.76 3.32
N SER A 32 -7.90 14.65 2.82
CA SER A 32 -7.90 16.08 3.20
C SER A 32 -8.40 16.35 4.63
N LYS A 33 -9.23 15.47 5.19
CA LYS A 33 -9.72 15.56 6.56
C LYS A 33 -8.86 14.78 7.56
N SER A 34 -7.87 14.02 7.09
CA SER A 34 -6.96 13.28 7.94
C SER A 34 -5.95 14.25 8.60
N PRO A 35 -5.94 14.39 9.94
CA PRO A 35 -5.14 15.43 10.62
C PRO A 35 -3.62 15.25 10.53
N SER A 36 -3.12 14.18 9.91
CA SER A 36 -1.68 13.91 9.82
C SER A 36 -1.28 13.53 8.39
N ARG A 37 -0.71 14.48 7.66
CA ARG A 37 0.13 14.22 6.48
C ARG A 37 1.39 13.41 6.81
N THR A 38 1.68 13.21 8.09
CA THR A 38 2.74 12.36 8.60
C THR A 38 2.21 10.96 8.85
N LEU A 39 2.67 10.01 8.02
CA LEU A 39 2.53 8.59 8.31
C LEU A 39 3.37 8.26 9.54
N ASN A 40 2.71 7.88 10.63
CA ASN A 40 3.39 7.34 11.81
C ASN A 40 3.75 5.90 11.50
N LEU A 41 5.03 5.66 11.24
CA LEU A 41 5.57 4.31 11.07
C LEU A 41 5.65 3.62 12.44
N THR A 42 5.37 2.32 12.46
CA THR A 42 5.70 1.48 13.62
C THR A 42 7.22 1.38 13.79
N ASP A 43 7.67 0.99 14.98
CA ASP A 43 9.10 0.76 15.24
C ASP A 43 9.68 -0.31 14.32
N GLU A 44 8.89 -1.34 14.00
CA GLU A 44 9.25 -2.41 13.06
C GLU A 44 9.44 -1.88 11.64
N GLN A 45 8.49 -1.10 11.13
CA GLN A 45 8.59 -0.48 9.79
C GLN A 45 9.79 0.48 9.71
N ARG A 46 10.07 1.22 10.78
CA ARG A 46 11.24 2.10 10.85
C ARG A 46 12.54 1.28 10.83
N ALA A 47 12.60 0.19 11.59
CA ALA A 47 13.76 -0.69 11.63
C ALA A 47 14.02 -1.35 10.27
N GLU A 48 12.97 -1.80 9.59
CA GLU A 48 13.03 -2.37 8.25
C GLU A 48 13.61 -1.38 7.24
N ILE A 49 13.09 -0.14 7.20
CA ILE A 49 13.58 0.91 6.30
C ILE A 49 15.07 1.20 6.55
N ILE A 50 15.49 1.31 7.82
CA ILE A 50 16.90 1.53 8.17
C ILE A 50 17.77 0.36 7.70
N ALA A 51 17.30 -0.87 7.87
CA ALA A 51 18.01 -2.06 7.41
C ALA A 51 18.14 -2.09 5.87
N SER A 52 17.06 -1.80 5.14
CA SER A 52 17.07 -1.72 3.68
C SER A 52 18.00 -0.62 3.16
N GLN A 53 18.01 0.56 3.79
CA GLN A 53 18.95 1.64 3.43
C GLN A 53 20.41 1.19 3.59
N LYS A 54 20.73 0.46 4.66
CA LYS A 54 22.06 -0.09 4.90
C LYS A 54 22.43 -1.19 3.88
N GLN A 55 21.48 -2.02 3.48
CA GLN A 55 21.69 -3.02 2.44
C GLN A 55 22.03 -2.35 1.10
N ILE A 56 21.26 -1.33 0.71
CA ILE A 56 21.51 -0.56 -0.52
C ILE A 56 22.89 0.09 -0.48
N SER A 57 23.28 0.75 0.62
CA SER A 57 24.60 1.39 0.74
C SER A 57 25.75 0.39 0.64
N ASN A 58 25.53 -0.85 1.06
CA ASN A 58 26.50 -1.94 0.98
C ASN A 58 26.50 -2.67 -0.36
N GLY A 59 25.69 -2.22 -1.34
CA GLY A 59 25.54 -2.89 -2.63
C GLY A 59 24.78 -4.22 -2.55
N LEU A 60 24.08 -4.49 -1.45
CA LEU A 60 23.25 -5.67 -1.25
C LEU A 60 21.84 -5.43 -1.80
N TYR A 61 21.77 -5.10 -3.08
CA TYR A 61 20.53 -4.99 -3.82
C TYR A 61 20.68 -5.70 -5.17
N THR A 62 19.54 -5.97 -5.81
CA THR A 62 19.51 -6.58 -7.14
C THR A 62 18.62 -5.71 -8.00
N ASP A 63 19.09 -5.41 -9.21
CA ASP A 63 18.31 -4.64 -10.16
C ASP A 63 17.13 -5.46 -10.68
N GLN A 64 16.03 -4.79 -11.02
CA GLN A 64 14.83 -5.45 -11.55
C GLN A 64 15.16 -6.35 -12.74
N ALA A 65 15.99 -5.88 -13.68
CA ALA A 65 16.39 -6.66 -14.85
C ALA A 65 17.15 -7.95 -14.49
N GLN A 66 17.95 -7.94 -13.43
CA GLN A 66 18.65 -9.14 -12.94
C GLN A 66 17.67 -10.10 -12.27
N MET A 67 16.71 -9.58 -11.50
CA MET A 67 15.67 -10.37 -10.87
C MET A 67 14.77 -11.05 -11.92
N ASP A 68 14.39 -10.33 -12.97
CA ASP A 68 13.59 -10.87 -14.08
C ASP A 68 14.32 -12.00 -14.80
N GLN A 69 15.63 -11.86 -15.02
CA GLN A 69 16.46 -12.91 -15.63
C GLN A 69 16.53 -14.17 -14.76
N GLU A 70 16.70 -14.04 -13.45
CA GLU A 70 16.71 -15.18 -12.53
C GLU A 70 15.32 -15.85 -12.45
N PHE A 71 14.25 -15.05 -12.49
CA PHE A 71 12.89 -15.55 -12.53
C PHE A 71 12.61 -16.35 -13.82
N GLU A 72 13.00 -15.84 -14.98
CA GLU A 72 12.88 -16.56 -16.26
C GLU A 72 13.72 -17.84 -16.28
N LYS A 73 14.95 -17.82 -15.75
CA LYS A 73 15.76 -19.03 -15.61
C LYS A 73 15.07 -20.07 -14.73
N TRP A 74 14.49 -19.67 -13.60
CA TRP A 74 13.74 -20.56 -12.72
C TRP A 74 12.50 -21.15 -13.42
N LEU A 75 11.75 -20.32 -14.15
CA LEU A 75 10.55 -20.74 -14.88
C LEU A 75 10.88 -21.79 -15.96
N ASN A 76 12.01 -21.62 -16.65
CA ASN A 76 12.45 -22.50 -17.73
C ASN A 76 13.35 -23.66 -17.28
N ALA A 77 13.62 -23.81 -15.98
CA ALA A 77 14.43 -24.90 -15.42
C ALA A 77 13.67 -26.25 -15.29
N ARG A 78 12.53 -26.39 -15.97
CA ARG A 78 11.65 -27.56 -15.96
C ARG A 78 11.47 -28.13 -17.36
#